data_AF-A0A5D4KA61-F1
#
_entry.id   AF-A0A5D4KA61-F1
#
_cell.length_a   1.000
_cell.length_b   1.000
_cell.length_c   1.000
_cell.angle_alpha   90.00
_cell.angle_beta   90.00
_cell.angle_gamma   90.00
#
_symmetry.space_group_name_H-M   'P 1'
#
loop_
_entity.id
_entity.type
_entity.pdbx_description
1 polymer ?
#
loop_
_entity_poly.entity_id
_entity_poly.type
_entity_poly.pdbx_seq_one_letter_code
_entity_poly.pdbx_strand_id
1 'polypeptide(L)'
;MKREALKIITEISFYIALMSLAGMLLTILTPLRVLTIVLFLTMVGIPLSILSMFSREHIAKRIFALLGNLLPVSLVIYALVMEFIDEFLRAAP
;
A
#
# COMPACT_ATOMS: atom_id res chain seq x y z
N MET A 1 9.98 -2.21 22.24
CA MET A 1 8.51 -2.01 22.35
C MET A 1 7.88 -3.18 23.09
N LYS A 2 6.81 -2.94 23.85
CA LYS A 2 6.04 -4.03 24.49
C LYS A 2 5.44 -4.94 23.42
N ARG A 3 5.38 -6.26 23.68
CA ARG A 3 4.88 -7.26 22.71
C ARG A 3 3.44 -6.98 22.27
N GLU A 4 2.60 -6.55 23.21
CA GLU A 4 1.21 -6.17 22.95
C GLU A 4 1.10 -5.01 21.96
N ALA A 5 1.99 -4.02 22.05
CA ALA A 5 2.00 -2.90 21.11
C ALA A 5 2.33 -3.34 19.68
N LEU A 6 3.28 -4.27 19.51
CA LEU A 6 3.62 -4.83 18.19
C LEU A 6 2.47 -5.64 17.59
N LYS A 7 1.70 -6.35 18.42
CA LYS A 7 0.49 -7.05 17.98
C LYS A 7 -0.56 -6.07 17.46
N ILE A 8 -0.88 -5.03 18.24
CA ILE A 8 -1.84 -3.99 17.85
C ILE A 8 -1.39 -3.30 16.54
N ILE A 9 -0.11 -2.97 16.42
CA ILE A 9 0.44 -2.39 15.18
C ILE A 9 0.26 -3.32 13.99
N THR A 10 0.49 -4.62 14.17
CA THR A 10 0.30 -5.61 13.09
C THR A 10 -1.16 -5.67 12.66
N GLU A 11 -2.10 -5.66 13.60
CA GLU A 11 -3.53 -5.65 13.30
C GLU A 11 -3.94 -4.37 12.56
N ILE A 12 -3.55 -3.20 13.05
CA ILE A 12 -3.83 -1.91 12.40
C ILE A 12 -3.26 -1.91 10.96
N SER A 13 -2.00 -2.31 10.79
CA SER A 13 -1.36 -2.34 9.48
C SER A 13 -2.07 -3.29 8.51
N PHE A 14 -2.53 -4.44 9.00
CA PHE A 14 -3.30 -5.41 8.22
C PHE A 14 -4.66 -4.84 7.79
N TYR A 15 -5.39 -4.14 8.68
CA TYR A 15 -6.65 -3.50 8.33
C TYR A 15 -6.46 -2.34 7.34
N ILE A 16 -5.39 -1.54 7.48
CA ILE A 16 -5.05 -0.51 6.50
C ILE A 16 -4.80 -1.14 5.12
N ALA A 17 -4.09 -2.28 5.07
CA ALA A 17 -3.84 -2.98 3.81
C ALA A 17 -5.15 -3.48 3.17
N LEU A 18 -6.07 -4.05 3.95
CA LEU A 18 -7.39 -4.46 3.49
C LEU A 18 -8.21 -3.28 2.94
N MET A 19 -8.28 -2.19 3.70
CA MET A 19 -9.00 -0.98 3.29
C MET A 19 -8.40 -0.34 2.04
N SER A 20 -7.07 -0.35 1.92
CA SER A 20 -6.37 0.17 0.75
C SER A 20 -6.67 -0.67 -0.50
N LEU A 21 -6.69 -2.00 -0.38
CA LEU A 21 -7.07 -2.89 -1.48
C LEU A 21 -8.54 -2.74 -1.88
N ALA A 22 -9.45 -2.68 -0.91
CA ALA A 22 -10.86 -2.42 -1.19
C ALA A 22 -11.06 -1.04 -1.85
N GLY A 23 -10.36 -0.03 -1.34
CA GLY A 23 -10.34 1.31 -1.92
C GLY A 23 -9.83 1.33 -3.36
N MET A 24 -8.76 0.58 -3.67
CA MET A 24 -8.26 0.41 -5.03
C MET A 24 -9.30 -0.19 -5.99
N LEU A 25 -10.19 -1.05 -5.53
CA LEU A 25 -11.29 -1.54 -6.38
C LEU A 25 -12.35 -0.44 -6.61
N LEU A 26 -12.60 0.39 -5.61
CA LEU A 26 -13.57 1.49 -5.69
C LEU A 26 -13.09 2.67 -6.55
N THR A 27 -11.79 2.78 -6.85
CA THR A 27 -11.29 3.82 -7.78
C THR A 27 -11.86 3.65 -9.18
N ILE A 28 -12.38 2.46 -9.54
CA ILE A 28 -13.09 2.25 -10.82
C ILE A 28 -14.32 3.16 -10.93
N LEU A 29 -15.01 3.43 -9.82
CA LEU A 29 -16.24 4.25 -9.80
C LEU A 29 -15.95 5.72 -9.53
N THR A 30 -15.01 6.01 -8.62
CA THR A 30 -14.70 7.38 -8.16
C THR A 30 -13.18 7.61 -8.06
N PRO A 31 -12.49 7.75 -9.21
CA PRO A 31 -11.05 7.53 -9.30
C PRO A 31 -10.21 8.49 -8.45
N LEU A 32 -10.37 9.81 -8.62
CA LEU A 32 -9.45 10.78 -8.00
C LEU A 32 -9.54 10.83 -6.46
N ARG A 33 -10.78 10.90 -5.92
CA ARG A 33 -10.99 11.05 -4.48
C ARG A 33 -10.55 9.80 -3.71
N VAL A 34 -10.96 8.63 -4.20
CA VAL A 34 -10.65 7.36 -3.54
C VAL A 34 -9.16 7.04 -3.66
N LEU A 35 -8.55 7.28 -4.83
CA LEU A 35 -7.11 7.06 -5.02
C LEU A 35 -6.29 7.92 -4.04
N THR A 36 -6.65 9.19 -3.87
CA THR A 36 -5.96 10.09 -2.93
C THR A 36 -6.04 9.54 -1.51
N ILE A 37 -7.23 9.13 -1.07
CA ILE A 37 -7.44 8.54 0.26
C ILE A 37 -6.59 7.27 0.43
N VAL A 38 -6.61 6.37 -0.55
CA VAL A 38 -5.83 5.13 -0.54
C VAL A 38 -4.34 5.42 -0.43
N LEU A 39 -3.81 6.38 -1.18
CA LEU A 39 -2.39 6.77 -1.11
C LEU A 39 -2.02 7.34 0.26
N PHE A 40 -2.89 8.13 0.89
CA PHE A 40 -2.67 8.60 2.26
C PHE A 40 -2.66 7.44 3.27
N LEU A 41 -3.59 6.50 3.15
CA LEU A 41 -3.65 5.31 4.01
C LEU A 41 -2.37 4.49 3.89
N THR A 42 -1.85 4.27 2.67
CA THR A 42 -0.63 3.49 2.47
C THR A 42 0.62 4.20 2.97
N MET A 43 0.70 5.53 2.89
CA MET A 43 1.81 6.29 3.50
C MET A 43 1.95 6.03 5.00
N VAL A 44 0.82 5.86 5.71
CA VAL A 44 0.80 5.47 7.12
C VAL A 44 0.97 3.96 7.30
N GLY A 45 0.37 3.17 6.41
CA GLY A 45 0.37 1.71 6.45
C GLY A 45 1.76 1.10 6.27
N ILE A 46 2.60 1.67 5.39
CA ILE A 46 3.94 1.15 5.05
C ILE A 46 4.90 1.16 6.26
N PRO A 47 5.10 2.27 7.00
CA PRO A 47 5.90 2.26 8.22
C PRO A 47 5.37 1.25 9.26
N LEU A 48 4.04 1.17 9.42
CA LEU A 48 3.42 0.22 10.35
C LEU A 48 3.63 -1.24 9.92
N SER A 49 3.60 -1.55 8.63
CA SER A 49 3.87 -2.90 8.14
C SER A 49 5.34 -3.29 8.26
N ILE A 50 6.28 -2.34 8.11
CA ILE A 50 7.69 -2.58 8.42
C ILE A 50 7.85 -2.90 9.91
N LEU A 51 7.24 -2.11 10.80
CA LEU A 51 7.26 -2.38 12.24
C LEU A 51 6.59 -3.73 12.60
N SER A 52 5.55 -4.11 11.85
CA SER A 52 4.85 -5.38 12.05
C SER A 52 5.73 -6.60 11.81
N MET A 53 6.81 -6.49 11.02
CA MET A 53 7.73 -7.59 10.75
C MET A 53 8.49 -8.07 11.98
N PHE A 54 8.60 -7.22 13.01
CA PHE A 54 9.21 -7.58 14.29
C PHE A 54 8.21 -8.21 15.28
N SER A 55 6.93 -8.36 14.91
CA SER A 55 5.92 -9.01 15.74
C SER A 55 5.98 -10.54 15.63
N ARG A 56 5.45 -11.21 16.66
CA ARG A 56 5.26 -12.68 16.69
C ARG A 56 3.89 -13.11 16.15
N GLU A 57 3.16 -12.21 15.49
CA GLU A 57 1.92 -12.57 14.79
C GLU A 57 2.20 -13.48 13.59
N HIS A 58 1.14 -14.09 13.06
CA HIS A 58 1.24 -14.96 11.89
C HIS A 58 1.97 -14.27 10.73
N ILE A 59 2.98 -14.97 10.19
CA ILE A 59 3.82 -14.45 9.11
C ILE A 59 2.99 -14.04 7.88
N ALA A 60 1.91 -14.77 7.58
CA ALA A 60 0.97 -14.43 6.52
C ALA A 60 0.34 -13.05 6.71
N LYS A 61 -0.10 -12.70 7.93
CA LYS A 61 -0.67 -11.37 8.22
C LYS A 61 0.35 -10.26 8.01
N ARG A 62 1.60 -10.49 8.45
CA ARG A 62 2.69 -9.52 8.34
C ARG A 62 3.08 -9.28 6.88
N ILE A 63 3.25 -10.35 6.10
CA ILE A 63 3.57 -10.26 4.67
C ILE A 63 2.41 -9.60 3.92
N PHE A 64 1.17 -9.98 4.22
CA PHE A 64 -0.01 -9.35 3.62
C PHE A 64 -0.09 -7.86 3.93
N ALA A 65 0.13 -7.47 5.19
CA ALA A 65 0.16 -6.07 5.59
C ALA A 65 1.26 -5.28 4.86
N LEU A 66 2.45 -5.86 4.67
CA LEU A 66 3.52 -5.21 3.93
C LEU A 66 3.20 -5.07 2.44
N LEU A 67 2.90 -6.17 1.77
CA LEU A 67 2.64 -6.16 0.32
C LEU A 67 1.37 -5.38 -0.02
N GLY A 68 0.30 -5.54 0.75
CA GLY A 68 -0.96 -4.84 0.53
C GLY A 68 -0.84 -3.33 0.71
N ASN A 69 -0.04 -2.86 1.68
CA ASN A 69 0.21 -1.42 1.85
C ASN A 69 1.18 -0.86 0.79
N LEU A 70 2.12 -1.66 0.28
CA LEU A 70 3.02 -1.22 -0.79
C LEU A 70 2.33 -1.13 -2.15
N LEU A 71 1.36 -2.02 -2.41
CA LEU A 71 0.79 -2.22 -3.75
C LEU A 71 0.21 -0.94 -4.38
N PRO A 72 -0.60 -0.11 -3.69
CA PRO A 72 -1.14 1.10 -4.30
C PRO A 72 -0.06 2.10 -4.72
N VAL A 73 0.98 2.28 -3.89
CA VAL A 73 2.09 3.19 -4.20
C VAL A 73 2.91 2.65 -5.37
N SER A 74 3.20 1.35 -5.37
CA SER A 74 3.93 0.69 -6.45
C SER A 74 3.22 0.81 -7.80
N LEU A 75 1.89 0.71 -7.82
CA LEU A 75 1.11 0.89 -9.05
C LEU A 75 1.16 2.32 -9.58
N VAL A 76 1.09 3.32 -8.69
CA VAL A 76 1.22 4.72 -9.09
C VAL A 76 2.62 5.02 -9.62
N ILE A 77 3.68 4.55 -8.95
CA ILE A 77 5.05 4.69 -9.43
C ILE A 77 5.20 4.02 -10.79
N TYR A 78 4.68 2.80 -10.96
CA TYR A 78 4.72 2.09 -12.22
C TYR A 78 4.04 2.89 -13.35
N ALA A 79 2.85 3.44 -13.10
CA ALA A 79 2.14 4.27 -14.08
C ALA A 79 2.94 5.51 -14.48
N LEU A 80 3.52 6.22 -13.52
CA LEU A 80 4.35 7.41 -13.78
C LEU A 80 5.62 7.07 -14.56
N VAL A 81 6.27 5.96 -14.25
CA VAL A 81 7.46 5.48 -14.98
C VAL A 81 7.07 5.10 -16.41
N MET A 82 5.94 4.44 -16.61
CA MET A 82 5.46 4.09 -17.96
C MET A 82 5.14 5.32 -18.79
N GLU A 83 4.47 6.33 -18.21
CA GLU A 83 4.19 7.61 -18.86
C GLU A 83 5.49 8.34 -19.24
N PHE A 84 6.48 8.36 -18.34
CA PHE A 84 7.80 8.91 -18.64
C PHE A 84 8.50 8.17 -19.79
N ILE A 85 8.46 6.84 -19.80
CA ILE A 85 9.05 6.03 -20.87
C ILE A 85 8.35 6.34 -22.21
N ASP A 86 7.02 6.45 -22.19
CA ASP A 86 6.23 6.73 -23.40
C ASP A 86 6.55 8.11 -23.97
N GLU A 87 6.66 9.13 -23.13
CA GLU A 87 6.93 10.50 -23.55
C GLU A 87 8.39 10.72 -24.02
N PHE A 88 9.37 10.14 -23.31
CA PHE A 88 10.78 10.49 -23.51
C PHE A 88 11.61 9.43 -24.24
N LEU A 89 11.21 8.16 -24.18
CA LEU A 89 11.97 7.05 -24.77
C LEU A 89 11.29 6.41 -25.97
N ARG A 90 9.98 6.59 -26.12
CA ARG A 90 9.28 6.18 -27.34
C ARG A 90 9.53 7.25 -28.40
N ALA A 91 10.52 6.99 -29.26
CA ALA A 91 10.62 7.75 -30.50
C ALA A 91 9.28 7.68 -31.23
N ALA A 92 8.76 8.83 -31.67
CA ALA A 92 7.68 8.87 -32.65
C ALA A 92 8.01 7.91 -33.80
N PRO A 93 7.02 7.24 -34.43
CA PRO A 93 7.28 6.36 -35.56
C PRO A 93 8.10 7.05 -36.66
#